data_AF-A0A7R9UBE2-F1
#
_entry.id   AF-A0A7R9UBE2-F1
#
_cell.length_a   1.000
_cell.length_b   1.000
_cell.length_c   1.000
_cell.angle_alpha   90.00
_cell.angle_beta   90.00
_cell.angle_gamma   90.00
#
_symmetry.space_group_name_H-M   'P 1'
#
loop_
_entity.id
_entity.type
_entity.pdbx_description
1 polymer ?
#
loop_
_entity_poly.entity_id
_entity_poly.type
_entity_poly.pdbx_seq_one_letter_code
_entity_poly.pdbx_strand_id
1 'polypeptide(L)'
;MGGGKHAALNKKSTSADNPNRDGSRKKSKRSGGTMRDKTTIERLKMYRSGKAIRNKKGEVIGGTLQMADRAGDVQITAQTGRVQPDRRWFGNTRTVAPEELDAFREQMTTKAADPYSVILRRKKVPMGLLAEAREKRDGGHLLQAESYESTFGARRTRKRPKLGEQQSSLTALMASAEKATEAYEQKGGAGADTNVERELDHYEAVSHDVFAKGQSKRIWSELYKVLDCSDVVLQVLDARNIPGTRSSHIERYLRKHAAHKHLVFIVNKCDLVPAWVARKWVRALSSDYPTIAFHASISNSFGKGALINLLRQFSKLHGDKKEISVGIIGYPNVGKSSIINTLMKKKVCKVAPIPGETKVWQYITLMRRIFLIDSPGVVHDEGEDEVETVLKGVVRAERLPDPTSFVAPILERVKKEYISRAYGLP
;
A
#
# COMPACT_ATOMS: atom_id res chain seq x y z
N MET A 1 64.69 -26.09 -7.62
CA MET A 1 64.89 -24.72 -8.13
C MET A 1 63.52 -24.06 -8.35
N GLY A 2 63.03 -23.34 -7.35
CA GLY A 2 61.80 -22.56 -7.45
C GLY A 2 62.07 -21.24 -8.17
N GLY A 3 61.69 -21.18 -9.45
CA GLY A 3 61.80 -19.96 -10.26
C GLY A 3 60.84 -18.88 -9.78
N GLY A 4 61.40 -17.73 -9.41
CA GLY A 4 60.74 -16.62 -8.73
C GLY A 4 59.49 -16.11 -9.43
N LYS A 5 58.36 -16.18 -8.73
CA LYS A 5 57.20 -15.31 -8.93
C LYS A 5 57.52 -13.94 -8.35
N HIS A 6 58.41 -13.18 -8.98
CA HIS A 6 58.58 -11.77 -8.64
C HIS A 6 57.35 -10.99 -9.09
N ALA A 7 56.54 -10.63 -8.09
CA ALA A 7 55.72 -9.44 -7.98
C ALA A 7 55.72 -8.49 -9.19
N ALA A 8 54.85 -8.74 -10.17
CA ALA A 8 54.23 -7.63 -10.89
C ALA A 8 53.25 -6.96 -9.93
N LEU A 9 53.78 -6.05 -9.12
CA LEU A 9 53.08 -5.19 -8.18
C LEU A 9 51.74 -4.75 -8.77
N ASN A 10 50.68 -4.97 -7.99
CA ASN A 10 49.32 -4.50 -8.17
C ASN A 10 49.34 -2.95 -8.30
N LYS A 11 49.71 -2.42 -9.48
CA LYS A 11 49.64 -0.98 -9.73
C LYS A 11 48.16 -0.60 -9.62
N LYS A 12 47.84 0.51 -8.94
CA LYS A 12 46.45 1.02 -8.81
C LYS A 12 45.73 1.06 -10.16
N SER A 13 46.48 1.32 -11.24
CA SER A 13 46.00 1.35 -12.63
C SER A 13 45.46 0.01 -13.15
N THR A 14 45.97 -1.14 -12.69
CA THR A 14 45.55 -2.49 -13.14
C THR A 14 44.58 -3.18 -12.19
N SER A 15 44.19 -2.53 -11.09
CA SER A 15 43.31 -3.11 -10.08
C SER A 15 41.92 -3.46 -10.65
N ALA A 16 41.32 -4.54 -10.15
CA ALA A 16 39.96 -4.97 -10.54
C ALA A 16 38.87 -3.96 -10.15
N ASP A 17 39.19 -3.06 -9.21
CA ASP A 17 38.32 -1.98 -8.74
C ASP A 17 38.66 -0.62 -9.41
N ASN A 18 39.52 -0.60 -10.45
CA ASN A 18 39.80 0.62 -11.22
C ASN A 18 38.85 0.76 -12.43
N PRO A 19 37.97 1.77 -12.48
CA PRO A 19 37.05 2.00 -13.59
C PRO A 19 37.78 2.47 -14.86
N ASN A 20 38.95 3.08 -14.73
CA ASN A 20 39.78 3.55 -15.85
C ASN A 20 40.95 2.60 -16.12
N ARG A 21 40.75 1.29 -15.94
CA ARG A 21 41.78 0.30 -16.27
C ARG A 21 41.95 0.25 -17.79
N ASP A 22 43.20 0.32 -18.25
CA ASP A 22 43.52 0.09 -19.66
C ASP A 22 43.17 -1.36 -20.04
N GLY A 23 42.18 -1.53 -20.92
CA GLY A 23 41.63 -2.81 -21.36
C GLY A 23 42.48 -3.50 -22.45
N SER A 24 43.63 -2.93 -22.82
CA SER A 24 44.45 -3.38 -23.95
C SER A 24 45.12 -4.76 -23.78
N ARG A 25 45.08 -5.39 -22.60
CA ARG A 25 45.64 -6.74 -22.40
C ARG A 25 44.58 -7.83 -22.52
N LYS A 26 44.56 -8.43 -23.74
CA LYS A 26 44.11 -9.78 -24.13
C LYS A 26 43.29 -10.53 -23.09
N LYS A 27 42.08 -10.96 -23.47
CA LYS A 27 41.31 -12.05 -22.84
C LYS A 27 42.28 -13.18 -22.45
N SER A 28 42.69 -13.22 -21.18
CA SER A 28 43.47 -14.32 -20.64
C SER A 28 42.56 -15.55 -20.65
N LYS A 29 42.77 -16.43 -21.64
CA LYS A 29 42.08 -17.72 -21.77
C LYS A 29 42.42 -18.72 -20.63
N ARG A 30 43.15 -18.31 -19.58
CA ARG A 30 43.68 -19.24 -18.55
C ARG A 30 43.31 -18.94 -17.10
N SER A 31 42.28 -18.13 -16.84
CA SER A 31 41.64 -18.08 -15.53
C SER A 31 40.18 -17.65 -15.72
N GLY A 32 39.23 -18.52 -15.36
CA GLY A 32 37.80 -18.41 -15.66
C GLY A 32 37.03 -17.30 -14.92
N GLY A 33 37.61 -16.10 -14.78
CA GLY A 33 36.94 -14.94 -14.18
C GLY A 33 36.80 -13.80 -15.17
N THR A 34 35.60 -13.57 -15.69
CA THR A 34 35.29 -12.35 -16.45
C THR A 34 35.39 -11.16 -15.51
N MET A 35 36.30 -10.22 -15.80
CA MET A 35 36.49 -9.02 -14.99
C MET A 35 35.27 -8.09 -15.13
N ARG A 36 34.99 -7.28 -14.09
CA ARG A 36 33.83 -6.38 -14.06
C ARG A 36 34.02 -5.20 -15.01
N ASP A 37 32.92 -4.74 -15.63
CA ASP A 37 32.92 -3.56 -16.50
C ASP A 37 33.04 -2.26 -15.72
N LYS A 38 33.50 -1.18 -16.39
CA LYS A 38 33.66 0.17 -15.81
C LYS A 38 32.42 0.64 -15.05
N THR A 39 31.23 0.53 -15.65
CA THR A 39 29.95 0.93 -15.04
C THR A 39 29.63 0.11 -13.78
N THR A 40 29.97 -1.18 -13.79
CA THR A 40 29.78 -2.06 -12.63
C THR A 40 30.74 -1.66 -11.50
N ILE A 41 31.98 -1.33 -11.83
CA ILE A 41 32.98 -0.85 -10.87
C ILE A 41 32.54 0.47 -10.24
N GLU A 42 32.11 1.45 -11.05
CA GLU A 42 31.62 2.74 -10.56
C GLU A 42 30.41 2.59 -9.64
N ARG A 43 29.44 1.75 -10.02
CA ARG A 43 28.28 1.44 -9.16
C ARG A 43 28.70 0.81 -7.83
N LEU A 44 29.63 -0.16 -7.86
CA LEU A 44 30.11 -0.81 -6.64
C LEU A 44 30.94 0.12 -5.76
N LYS A 45 31.65 1.08 -6.38
CA LYS A 45 32.36 2.13 -5.65
C LYS A 45 31.41 2.95 -4.81
N MET A 46 30.20 3.28 -5.27
CA MET A 46 29.24 4.06 -4.48
C MET A 46 28.99 3.49 -3.07
N TYR A 47 28.90 2.17 -2.90
CA TYR A 47 28.72 1.55 -1.58
C TYR A 47 29.92 1.71 -0.64
N ARG A 48 31.10 2.02 -1.19
CA ARG A 48 32.36 2.18 -0.45
C ARG A 48 32.83 3.64 -0.38
N SER A 49 32.47 4.47 -1.36
CA SER A 49 33.06 5.78 -1.63
C SER A 49 32.32 6.96 -0.99
N GLY A 50 31.61 6.74 0.12
CA GLY A 50 30.87 7.75 0.89
C GLY A 50 31.68 8.52 1.93
N LYS A 51 33.00 8.30 2.01
CA LYS A 51 33.84 8.78 3.11
C LYS A 51 34.66 10.01 2.70
N ALA A 52 34.89 10.90 3.66
CA ALA A 52 35.79 12.03 3.51
C ALA A 52 37.23 11.51 3.33
N ILE A 53 37.93 12.08 2.37
CA ILE A 53 39.36 11.88 2.16
C ILE A 53 40.06 12.98 2.94
N ARG A 54 40.94 12.60 3.87
CA ARG A 54 41.67 13.53 4.73
C ARG A 54 43.17 13.47 4.47
N ASN A 55 43.86 14.59 4.64
CA ASN A 55 45.31 14.62 4.63
C ASN A 55 45.86 14.11 5.98
N LYS A 56 47.19 14.00 6.07
CA LYS A 56 47.86 13.57 7.31
C LYS A 56 47.59 14.51 8.51
N LYS A 57 47.23 15.77 8.25
CA LYS A 57 46.86 16.77 9.27
C LYS A 57 45.39 16.67 9.71
N GLY A 58 44.61 15.77 9.10
CA GLY A 58 43.19 15.59 9.40
C GLY A 58 42.24 16.52 8.64
N GLU A 59 42.75 17.39 7.78
CA GLU A 59 41.95 18.30 6.96
C GLU A 59 41.30 17.54 5.81
N VAL A 60 40.04 17.85 5.51
CA VAL A 60 39.29 17.19 4.44
C VAL A 60 39.74 17.76 3.10
N ILE A 61 40.37 16.91 2.28
CA ILE A 61 40.88 17.28 0.95
C ILE A 61 39.96 16.84 -0.19
N GLY A 62 38.95 16.01 0.10
CA GLY A 62 38.01 15.54 -0.90
C GLY A 62 37.09 14.44 -0.37
N GLY A 63 36.44 13.73 -1.28
CA GLY A 63 35.41 12.74 -0.98
C GLY A 63 34.01 13.25 -1.36
N THR A 64 33.01 12.42 -1.10
CA THR A 64 31.60 12.65 -1.46
C THR A 64 30.79 13.31 -0.34
N LEU A 65 31.41 13.60 0.81
CA LEU A 65 30.82 14.47 1.82
C LEU A 65 30.69 15.87 1.22
N GLN A 66 29.49 16.45 1.32
CA GLN A 66 29.21 17.82 0.89
C GLN A 66 30.19 18.76 1.59
N MET A 67 31.08 19.37 0.80
CA MET A 67 31.91 20.48 1.29
C MET A 67 31.05 21.74 1.21
N ALA A 68 31.19 22.65 2.19
CA ALA A 68 30.41 23.87 2.25
C ALA A 68 30.58 24.76 0.99
N ASP A 69 31.72 24.62 0.35
CA ASP A 69 32.23 25.44 -0.75
C ASP A 69 32.36 24.66 -2.06
N ARG A 70 32.01 23.35 -2.10
CA ARG A 70 32.14 22.53 -3.31
C ARG A 70 30.98 21.55 -3.51
N ALA A 71 30.44 21.53 -4.73
CA ALA A 71 29.52 20.49 -5.21
C ALA A 71 30.30 19.47 -6.04
N GLY A 72 30.76 18.38 -5.40
CA GLY A 72 31.71 17.47 -6.02
C GLY A 72 33.08 18.13 -6.19
N ASP A 73 33.58 18.22 -7.43
CA ASP A 73 34.87 18.85 -7.73
C ASP A 73 34.76 20.35 -8.07
N VAL A 74 33.55 20.92 -8.12
CA VAL A 74 33.30 22.31 -8.54
C VAL A 74 33.08 23.22 -7.33
N GLN A 75 33.79 24.35 -7.26
CA GLN A 75 33.58 25.37 -6.23
C GLN A 75 32.27 26.13 -6.43
N ILE A 76 31.48 26.26 -5.36
CA ILE A 76 30.21 26.99 -5.35
C ILE A 76 30.53 28.48 -5.22
N THR A 77 30.47 29.21 -6.33
CA THR A 77 30.59 30.69 -6.34
C THR A 77 29.20 31.33 -6.41
N ALA A 78 29.06 32.57 -5.92
CA ALA A 78 27.78 33.31 -5.89
C ALA A 78 27.11 33.50 -7.28
N GLN A 79 27.85 33.33 -8.38
CA GLN A 79 27.31 33.39 -9.75
C GLN A 79 26.50 32.16 -10.16
N THR A 80 26.62 31.03 -9.45
CA THR A 80 26.02 29.74 -9.83
C THR A 80 24.49 29.66 -9.63
N GLY A 81 23.86 30.65 -8.99
CA GLY A 81 22.43 30.64 -8.66
C GLY A 81 21.50 31.50 -9.52
N ARG A 82 21.97 32.08 -10.64
CA ARG A 82 21.14 32.98 -11.48
C ARG A 82 20.39 32.20 -12.56
N VAL A 83 19.09 32.47 -12.71
CA VAL A 83 18.27 31.97 -13.83
C VAL A 83 18.34 32.96 -14.98
N GLN A 84 18.70 32.50 -16.18
CA GLN A 84 18.77 33.35 -17.37
C GLN A 84 17.35 33.76 -17.83
N PRO A 85 17.11 35.04 -18.16
CA PRO A 85 15.84 35.45 -18.76
C PRO A 85 15.69 34.82 -20.16
N ASP A 86 14.55 34.20 -20.43
CA ASP A 86 14.22 33.56 -21.70
C ASP A 86 12.73 33.75 -22.02
N ARG A 87 12.39 34.09 -23.26
CA ARG A 87 10.99 34.24 -23.68
C ARG A 87 10.23 32.91 -23.62
N ARG A 88 10.93 31.78 -23.72
CA ARG A 88 10.37 30.43 -23.66
C ARG A 88 9.68 30.12 -22.33
N TRP A 89 10.03 30.79 -21.24
CA TRP A 89 9.39 30.61 -19.93
C TRP A 89 7.91 31.00 -19.94
N PHE A 90 7.52 31.94 -20.80
CA PHE A 90 6.17 32.52 -20.84
C PHE A 90 5.27 31.90 -21.92
N GLY A 91 5.80 30.95 -22.72
CA GLY A 91 5.04 30.23 -23.72
C GLY A 91 4.27 29.04 -23.13
N ASN A 92 3.13 28.70 -23.74
CA ASN A 92 2.39 27.49 -23.37
C ASN A 92 3.25 26.25 -23.62
N THR A 93 3.53 25.48 -22.56
CA THR A 93 4.38 24.27 -22.65
C THR A 93 3.61 23.01 -23.02
N ARG A 94 2.30 22.98 -22.76
CA ARG A 94 1.39 21.87 -23.10
C ARG A 94 0.02 22.43 -23.47
N THR A 95 -0.43 22.13 -24.67
CA THR A 95 -1.78 22.46 -25.17
C THR A 95 -2.46 21.17 -25.62
N VAL A 96 -3.77 21.08 -25.42
CA VAL A 96 -4.59 19.92 -25.84
C VAL A 96 -5.82 20.48 -26.56
N ALA A 97 -6.17 19.91 -27.71
CA ALA A 97 -7.37 20.32 -28.43
C ALA A 97 -8.65 19.81 -27.72
N PRO A 98 -9.77 20.55 -27.75
CA PRO A 98 -11.02 20.12 -27.12
C PRO A 98 -11.51 18.74 -27.60
N GLU A 99 -11.44 18.47 -28.91
CA GLU A 99 -11.86 17.19 -29.50
C GLU A 99 -11.03 16.00 -29.00
N GLU A 100 -9.71 16.18 -28.91
CA GLU A 100 -8.80 15.17 -28.37
C GLU A 100 -9.08 14.89 -26.89
N LEU A 101 -9.49 15.92 -26.15
CA LEU A 101 -9.80 15.84 -24.74
C LEU A 101 -11.10 15.07 -24.49
N ASP A 102 -12.12 15.28 -25.32
CA ASP A 102 -13.39 14.55 -25.23
C ASP A 102 -13.21 13.08 -25.64
N ALA A 103 -12.50 12.81 -26.73
CA ALA A 103 -12.13 11.44 -27.12
C ALA A 103 -11.31 10.75 -26.02
N PHE A 104 -10.40 11.49 -25.36
CA PHE A 104 -9.63 10.98 -24.23
C PHE A 104 -10.53 10.66 -23.03
N ARG A 105 -11.49 11.53 -22.70
CA ARG A 105 -12.47 11.32 -21.61
C ARG A 105 -13.30 10.07 -21.82
N GLU A 106 -13.80 9.86 -23.04
CA GLU A 106 -14.61 8.69 -23.38
C GLU A 106 -13.79 7.40 -23.23
N GLN A 107 -12.62 7.34 -23.88
CA GLN A 107 -11.74 6.16 -23.82
C GLN A 107 -11.31 5.81 -22.40
N MET A 108 -11.03 6.84 -21.58
CA MET A 108 -10.62 6.68 -20.20
C MET A 108 -11.77 6.21 -19.31
N THR A 109 -13.00 6.66 -19.57
CA THR A 109 -14.19 6.22 -18.82
C THR A 109 -14.49 4.76 -19.10
N THR A 110 -14.47 4.34 -20.37
CA THR A 110 -14.67 2.94 -20.76
C THR A 110 -13.60 2.02 -20.18
N LYS A 111 -12.32 2.44 -20.25
CA LYS A 111 -11.20 1.64 -19.71
C LYS A 111 -11.11 1.66 -18.19
N ALA A 112 -11.51 2.75 -17.53
CA ALA A 112 -11.52 2.81 -16.06
C ALA A 112 -12.53 1.84 -15.44
N ALA A 113 -13.57 1.44 -16.19
CA ALA A 113 -14.53 0.43 -15.75
C ALA A 113 -13.97 -1.00 -15.81
N ASP A 114 -12.96 -1.28 -16.65
CA ASP A 114 -12.36 -2.60 -16.76
C ASP A 114 -11.21 -2.78 -15.74
N PRO A 115 -11.35 -3.71 -14.76
CA PRO A 115 -10.33 -3.95 -13.75
C PRO A 115 -9.05 -4.60 -14.29
N TYR A 116 -9.06 -5.14 -15.52
CA TYR A 116 -7.90 -5.78 -16.15
C TYR A 116 -7.07 -4.82 -17.00
N SER A 117 -7.64 -3.68 -17.40
CA SER A 117 -6.93 -2.68 -18.18
C SER A 117 -6.12 -1.74 -17.28
N VAL A 118 -4.85 -1.50 -17.62
CA VAL A 118 -4.00 -0.63 -16.80
C VAL A 118 -3.23 0.40 -17.62
N ILE A 119 -3.20 1.62 -17.10
CA ILE A 119 -2.48 2.76 -17.66
C ILE A 119 -1.05 2.79 -17.10
N LEU A 120 -0.06 2.63 -17.98
CA LEU A 120 1.35 2.60 -17.57
C LEU A 120 1.96 3.99 -17.40
N ARG A 121 1.74 4.88 -18.37
CA ARG A 121 2.43 6.18 -18.43
C ARG A 121 1.57 7.34 -17.92
N ARG A 122 0.95 7.19 -16.75
CA ARG A 122 0.06 8.21 -16.17
C ARG A 122 0.69 9.60 -16.08
N LYS A 123 2.00 9.72 -15.81
CA LYS A 123 2.69 11.03 -15.68
C LYS A 123 2.72 11.86 -16.97
N LYS A 124 2.57 11.23 -18.13
CA LYS A 124 2.55 11.93 -19.43
C LYS A 124 1.13 12.33 -19.84
N VAL A 125 0.12 11.79 -19.17
CA VAL A 125 -1.29 11.90 -19.54
C VAL A 125 -1.96 12.92 -18.61
N PRO A 126 -2.79 13.85 -19.12
CA PRO A 126 -3.41 14.90 -18.30
C PRO A 126 -4.61 14.38 -17.49
N MET A 127 -4.34 13.53 -16.50
CA MET A 127 -5.36 12.88 -15.66
C MET A 127 -6.22 13.88 -14.84
N GLY A 128 -5.71 15.09 -14.58
CA GLY A 128 -6.47 16.12 -13.85
C GLY A 128 -7.73 16.59 -14.58
N LEU A 129 -7.76 16.51 -15.92
CA LEU A 129 -8.87 16.96 -16.77
C LEU A 129 -10.09 16.02 -16.75
N LEU A 130 -9.97 14.88 -16.06
CA LEU A 130 -11.03 13.88 -15.90
C LEU A 130 -11.87 14.10 -14.64
N ALA A 131 -11.42 14.93 -13.70
CA ALA A 131 -12.01 15.03 -12.36
C ALA A 131 -13.28 15.89 -12.27
N GLU A 132 -13.61 16.68 -13.30
CA GLU A 132 -14.59 17.77 -13.20
C GLU A 132 -16.06 17.36 -13.36
N ALA A 133 -16.37 16.11 -13.73
CA ALA A 133 -17.75 15.70 -14.03
C ALA A 133 -18.58 15.25 -12.81
N ARG A 134 -17.98 15.08 -11.62
CA ARG A 134 -18.75 14.73 -10.42
C ARG A 134 -19.20 15.98 -9.71
N GLU A 135 -20.37 16.46 -10.14
CA GLU A 135 -21.30 17.37 -9.46
C GLU A 135 -20.86 17.73 -8.03
N LYS A 136 -20.18 18.87 -7.88
CA LYS A 136 -20.43 19.69 -6.70
C LYS A 136 -21.85 20.20 -6.86
N ARG A 137 -22.84 19.45 -6.34
CA ARG A 137 -24.05 20.10 -5.83
C ARG A 137 -23.62 20.89 -4.62
N ASP A 138 -23.00 22.03 -4.88
CA ASP A 138 -22.69 23.00 -3.87
C ASP A 138 -24.05 23.52 -3.42
N GLY A 139 -24.57 22.94 -2.33
CA GLY A 139 -25.62 23.61 -1.57
C GLY A 139 -25.07 24.99 -1.30
N GLY A 140 -25.66 26.01 -1.94
CA GLY A 140 -24.98 27.29 -2.19
C GLY A 140 -24.27 27.83 -0.96
N HIS A 141 -23.14 28.50 -1.15
CA HIS A 141 -22.30 29.05 -0.07
C HIS A 141 -23.07 30.04 0.83
N LEU A 142 -23.87 29.51 1.77
CA LEU A 142 -24.76 30.27 2.63
C LEU A 142 -24.01 31.30 3.45
N LEU A 143 -22.77 30.99 3.85
CA LEU A 143 -21.89 31.89 4.59
C LEU A 143 -21.44 33.13 3.82
N GLN A 144 -21.47 33.10 2.48
CA GLN A 144 -21.24 34.30 1.67
C GLN A 144 -22.45 35.24 1.68
N ALA A 145 -23.67 34.68 1.80
CA ALA A 145 -24.90 35.45 1.84
C ALA A 145 -25.30 35.88 3.27
N GLU A 146 -25.06 35.04 4.26
CA GLU A 146 -25.42 35.26 5.67
C GLU A 146 -24.26 34.80 6.57
N SER A 147 -23.53 35.76 7.13
CA SER A 147 -22.51 35.47 8.15
C SER A 147 -23.16 35.10 9.48
N TYR A 148 -22.42 34.39 10.35
CA TYR A 148 -22.91 33.98 11.68
C TYR A 148 -23.36 35.18 12.53
N GLU A 149 -22.63 36.29 12.50
CA GLU A 149 -22.97 37.51 13.26
C GLU A 149 -24.29 38.15 12.78
N SER A 150 -24.57 38.05 11.48
CA SER A 150 -25.81 38.56 10.88
C SER A 150 -27.02 37.65 11.14
N THR A 151 -26.79 36.34 11.34
CA THR A 151 -27.85 35.34 11.58
C THR A 151 -28.17 35.17 13.06
N PHE A 152 -27.17 35.14 13.93
CA PHE A 152 -27.31 34.89 15.36
C PHE A 152 -26.41 35.84 16.20
N GLY A 153 -26.89 36.25 17.38
CA GLY A 153 -26.16 37.12 18.31
C GLY A 153 -26.74 38.53 18.45
N ALA A 154 -26.03 39.41 19.15
CA ALA A 154 -26.49 40.77 19.48
C ALA A 154 -26.67 41.66 18.24
N ARG A 155 -25.87 41.43 17.20
CA ARG A 155 -25.90 42.16 15.92
C ARG A 155 -26.70 41.45 14.81
N ARG A 156 -27.57 40.51 15.19
CA ARG A 156 -28.40 39.76 14.22
C ARG A 156 -29.30 40.71 13.42
N THR A 157 -29.22 40.60 12.10
CA THR A 157 -30.08 41.32 11.15
C THR A 157 -31.19 40.42 10.62
N ARG A 158 -31.05 39.08 10.71
CA ARG A 158 -32.08 38.13 10.30
C ARG A 158 -33.29 38.15 11.24
N LYS A 159 -34.46 38.53 10.70
CA LYS A 159 -35.73 38.58 11.44
C LYS A 159 -36.69 37.44 11.12
N ARG A 160 -36.59 36.81 9.95
CA ARG A 160 -37.50 35.75 9.48
C ARG A 160 -36.72 34.55 8.96
N PRO A 161 -37.24 33.32 9.10
CA PRO A 161 -36.66 32.15 8.46
C PRO A 161 -36.89 32.19 6.95
N LYS A 162 -35.90 31.74 6.17
CA LYS A 162 -36.06 31.44 4.75
C LYS A 162 -36.63 30.02 4.67
N LEU A 163 -37.93 29.90 4.42
CA LEU A 163 -38.59 28.63 4.21
C LEU A 163 -38.43 28.22 2.74
N GLY A 164 -38.20 26.93 2.49
CA GLY A 164 -38.18 26.40 1.12
C GLY A 164 -39.60 26.32 0.53
N GLU A 165 -39.71 26.13 -0.78
CA GLU A 165 -41.02 26.02 -1.47
C GLU A 165 -41.93 24.93 -0.87
N GLN A 166 -41.33 23.87 -0.32
CA GLN A 166 -42.02 22.75 0.34
C GLN A 166 -42.66 23.10 1.69
N GLN A 167 -42.36 24.28 2.25
CA GLN A 167 -42.88 24.76 3.55
C GLN A 167 -43.72 26.04 3.40
N SER A 168 -44.29 26.25 2.21
CA SER A 168 -45.02 27.46 1.85
C SER A 168 -46.43 27.57 2.46
N SER A 169 -47.05 26.44 2.84
CA SER A 169 -48.36 26.40 3.51
C SER A 169 -48.29 25.76 4.89
N LEU A 170 -49.21 26.15 5.78
CA LEU A 170 -49.35 25.54 7.11
C LEU A 170 -49.61 24.03 7.03
N THR A 171 -50.45 23.62 6.07
CA THR A 171 -50.76 22.21 5.83
C THR A 171 -49.54 21.41 5.39
N ALA A 172 -48.68 21.96 4.53
CA ALA A 172 -47.44 21.31 4.11
C ALA A 172 -46.43 21.20 5.28
N LEU A 173 -46.38 22.21 6.14
CA LEU A 173 -45.54 22.17 7.34
C LEU A 173 -46.02 21.09 8.32
N MET A 174 -47.34 20.96 8.53
CA MET A 174 -47.92 19.91 9.39
C MET A 174 -47.59 18.51 8.85
N ALA A 175 -47.79 18.27 7.55
CA ALA A 175 -47.46 16.99 6.93
C ALA A 175 -45.95 16.68 7.02
N SER A 176 -45.09 17.68 6.87
CA SER A 176 -43.65 17.50 7.06
C SER A 176 -43.27 17.21 8.51
N ALA A 177 -43.97 17.81 9.47
CA ALA A 177 -43.75 17.58 10.89
C ALA A 177 -44.18 16.16 11.28
N GLU A 178 -45.37 15.71 10.86
CA GLU A 178 -45.85 14.33 11.07
C GLU A 178 -44.86 13.32 10.50
N LYS A 179 -44.42 13.51 9.25
CA LYS A 179 -43.42 12.64 8.62
C LYS A 179 -42.07 12.63 9.36
N ALA A 180 -41.64 13.78 9.89
CA ALA A 180 -40.40 13.86 10.67
C ALA A 180 -40.53 13.14 12.02
N THR A 181 -41.70 13.27 12.67
CA THR A 181 -42.03 12.56 13.92
C THR A 181 -42.10 11.07 13.68
N GLU A 182 -42.83 10.60 12.67
CA GLU A 182 -42.88 9.18 12.28
C GLU A 182 -41.48 8.63 11.98
N ALA A 183 -40.64 9.38 11.26
CA ALA A 183 -39.28 8.98 10.96
C ALA A 183 -38.38 8.92 12.21
N TYR A 184 -38.61 9.80 13.18
CA TYR A 184 -37.92 9.77 14.47
C TYR A 184 -38.38 8.59 15.33
N GLU A 185 -39.69 8.36 15.42
CA GLU A 185 -40.29 7.23 16.14
C GLU A 185 -39.87 5.88 15.54
N GLN A 186 -39.86 5.75 14.21
CA GLN A 186 -39.39 4.54 13.50
C GLN A 186 -37.91 4.26 13.72
N LYS A 187 -37.09 5.31 13.90
CA LYS A 187 -35.67 5.15 14.27
C LYS A 187 -35.48 4.76 15.74
N GLY A 188 -36.57 4.60 16.48
CA GLY A 188 -36.59 4.29 17.90
C GLY A 188 -36.09 5.49 18.69
N GLY A 189 -37.00 6.27 19.28
CA GLY A 189 -36.68 7.52 19.99
C GLY A 189 -35.58 7.44 21.07
N ALA A 190 -35.16 6.23 21.49
CA ALA A 190 -34.04 6.00 22.40
C ALA A 190 -32.70 5.58 21.72
N GLY A 191 -32.72 5.13 20.46
CA GLY A 191 -31.53 4.71 19.69
C GLY A 191 -30.97 5.80 18.77
N ALA A 192 -31.76 6.84 18.48
CA ALA A 192 -31.36 7.98 17.67
C ALA A 192 -30.57 9.05 18.44
N ASP A 193 -30.77 9.16 19.76
CA ASP A 193 -30.08 10.12 20.61
C ASP A 193 -28.78 9.51 21.15
N THR A 194 -27.70 9.63 20.35
CA THR A 194 -26.37 9.09 20.70
C THR A 194 -25.70 9.82 21.88
N ASN A 195 -26.24 10.96 22.31
CA ASN A 195 -25.67 11.82 23.35
C ASN A 195 -26.48 11.81 24.65
N VAL A 196 -27.36 10.83 24.86
CA VAL A 196 -28.01 10.66 26.17
C VAL A 196 -26.97 10.08 27.13
N GLU A 197 -26.50 10.88 28.08
CA GLU A 197 -25.79 10.38 29.25
C GLU A 197 -26.77 9.52 30.05
N ARG A 198 -26.73 8.20 29.82
CA ARG A 198 -27.43 7.24 30.67
C ARG A 198 -26.53 7.02 31.88
N GLU A 199 -27.02 7.38 33.07
CA GLU A 199 -26.47 6.86 34.31
C GLU A 199 -26.71 5.33 34.29
N LEU A 200 -25.70 4.59 33.86
CA LEU A 200 -25.69 3.15 33.94
C LEU A 200 -25.23 2.75 35.34
N ASP A 201 -25.92 1.82 35.98
CA ASP A 201 -25.51 1.24 37.28
C ASP A 201 -24.18 0.45 37.20
N HIS A 202 -23.58 0.38 36.00
CA HIS A 202 -22.34 -0.32 35.72
C HIS A 202 -21.45 0.53 34.81
N TYR A 203 -20.14 0.40 35.00
CA TYR A 203 -19.14 0.92 34.08
C TYR A 203 -18.75 -0.18 33.09
N GLU A 204 -18.75 0.12 31.80
CA GLU A 204 -18.09 -0.76 30.83
C GLU A 204 -16.59 -0.77 31.11
N ALA A 205 -16.02 -1.98 31.20
CA ALA A 205 -14.59 -2.14 31.40
C ALA A 205 -13.82 -1.57 30.20
N VAL A 206 -12.67 -0.95 30.46
CA VAL A 206 -11.81 -0.39 29.40
C VAL A 206 -11.28 -1.52 28.52
N SER A 207 -11.41 -1.36 27.21
CA SER A 207 -10.84 -2.29 26.22
C SER A 207 -9.34 -2.48 26.43
N HIS A 208 -8.88 -3.73 26.38
CA HIS A 208 -7.48 -4.04 26.62
C HIS A 208 -6.57 -3.66 25.44
N ASP A 209 -5.37 -3.12 25.73
CA ASP A 209 -4.30 -2.79 24.77
C ASP A 209 -3.92 -3.91 23.77
N VAL A 210 -4.29 -5.14 24.08
CA VAL A 210 -4.05 -6.32 23.25
C VAL A 210 -4.83 -6.22 21.93
N PHE A 211 -6.01 -5.61 21.92
CA PHE A 211 -6.84 -5.44 20.73
C PHE A 211 -6.32 -4.36 19.78
N ALA A 212 -5.61 -3.35 20.30
CA ALA A 212 -4.94 -2.32 19.48
C ALA A 212 -3.68 -2.81 18.73
N LYS A 213 -3.30 -4.09 18.88
CA LYS A 213 -2.13 -4.65 18.19
C LYS A 213 -2.37 -4.72 16.68
N GLY A 214 -1.39 -4.26 15.90
CA GLY A 214 -1.50 -4.17 14.44
C GLY A 214 -1.85 -2.76 13.92
N GLN A 215 -2.31 -1.87 14.80
CA GLN A 215 -2.67 -0.48 14.48
C GLN A 215 -1.53 0.52 14.77
N SER A 216 -0.39 0.07 15.29
CA SER A 216 0.72 0.94 15.68
C SER A 216 1.28 1.77 14.51
N LYS A 217 1.58 3.05 14.77
CA LYS A 217 2.23 3.98 13.81
C LYS A 217 3.49 3.38 13.18
N ARG A 218 4.26 2.59 13.92
CA ARG A 218 5.44 1.89 13.40
C ARG A 218 5.07 0.93 12.27
N ILE A 219 4.05 0.09 12.46
CA ILE A 219 3.64 -0.91 11.48
C ILE A 219 3.05 -0.23 10.24
N TRP A 220 2.25 0.81 10.42
CA TRP A 220 1.74 1.62 9.32
C TRP A 220 2.85 2.34 8.54
N SER A 221 3.87 2.87 9.22
CA SER A 221 5.04 3.45 8.55
C SER A 221 5.77 2.41 7.69
N GLU A 222 5.95 1.19 8.19
CA GLU A 222 6.51 0.08 7.42
C GLU A 222 5.63 -0.28 6.21
N LEU A 223 4.30 -0.32 6.37
CA LEU A 223 3.37 -0.54 5.27
C LEU A 223 3.53 0.53 4.18
N TYR A 224 3.53 1.82 4.54
CA TYR A 224 3.64 2.89 3.55
C TYR A 224 4.98 2.86 2.82
N LYS A 225 6.08 2.45 3.47
CA LYS A 225 7.36 2.19 2.78
C LYS A 225 7.22 1.09 1.73
N VAL A 226 6.56 -0.03 2.07
CA VAL A 226 6.31 -1.14 1.12
C VAL A 226 5.44 -0.67 -0.04
N LEU A 227 4.37 0.08 0.26
CA LEU A 227 3.49 0.63 -0.78
C LEU A 227 4.26 1.57 -1.70
N ASP A 228 5.12 2.45 -1.18
CA ASP A 228 5.90 3.38 -2.00
C ASP A 228 6.96 2.66 -2.85
N CYS A 229 7.65 1.69 -2.27
CA CYS A 229 8.71 0.93 -2.95
C CYS A 229 8.21 -0.08 -3.99
N SER A 230 6.93 -0.45 -3.96
CA SER A 230 6.36 -1.47 -4.85
C SER A 230 5.78 -0.89 -6.13
N ASP A 231 5.96 -1.60 -7.24
CA ASP A 231 5.30 -1.35 -8.52
C ASP A 231 3.96 -2.10 -8.62
N VAL A 232 3.93 -3.29 -8.02
CA VAL A 232 2.76 -4.17 -7.93
C VAL A 232 2.52 -4.48 -6.46
N VAL A 233 1.28 -4.37 -6.02
CA VAL A 233 0.83 -4.66 -4.66
C VAL A 233 -0.08 -5.89 -4.71
N LEU A 234 0.27 -6.92 -3.97
CA LEU A 234 -0.51 -8.14 -3.77
C LEU A 234 -1.18 -8.06 -2.41
N GLN A 235 -2.50 -7.96 -2.39
CA GLN A 235 -3.27 -7.99 -1.14
C GLN A 235 -3.75 -9.40 -0.86
N VAL A 236 -3.22 -9.99 0.21
CA VAL A 236 -3.51 -11.37 0.61
C VAL A 236 -4.73 -11.38 1.53
N LEU A 237 -5.72 -12.18 1.17
CA LEU A 237 -7.01 -12.34 1.84
C LEU A 237 -7.14 -13.79 2.34
N ASP A 238 -7.81 -14.00 3.46
CA ASP A 238 -8.11 -15.35 3.99
C ASP A 238 -9.43 -15.85 3.37
N ALA A 239 -9.40 -17.01 2.70
CA ALA A 239 -10.55 -17.58 2.00
C ALA A 239 -11.77 -17.84 2.92
N ARG A 240 -11.56 -17.95 4.24
CA ARG A 240 -12.62 -18.18 5.23
C ARG A 240 -13.42 -16.92 5.54
N ASN A 241 -12.78 -15.76 5.55
CA ASN A 241 -13.42 -14.46 5.81
C ASN A 241 -12.76 -13.36 4.97
N ILE A 242 -13.18 -13.29 3.71
CA ILE A 242 -12.66 -12.30 2.75
C ILE A 242 -13.06 -10.88 3.13
N PRO A 243 -14.36 -10.56 3.40
CA PRO A 243 -14.76 -9.21 3.76
C PRO A 243 -13.99 -8.70 4.99
N GLY A 244 -13.83 -9.53 6.02
CA GLY A 244 -13.13 -9.15 7.24
C GLY A 244 -11.61 -9.02 7.12
N THR A 245 -10.98 -9.62 6.11
CA THR A 245 -9.52 -9.51 5.88
C THR A 245 -9.15 -8.60 4.70
N ARG A 246 -10.16 -8.00 4.05
CA ARG A 246 -10.02 -6.99 3.00
C ARG A 246 -9.94 -5.60 3.64
N SER A 247 -9.03 -4.76 3.18
CA SER A 247 -8.86 -3.39 3.70
C SER A 247 -9.30 -2.36 2.66
N SER A 248 -10.52 -1.86 2.84
CA SER A 248 -11.10 -0.79 2.02
C SER A 248 -10.24 0.50 2.05
N HIS A 249 -9.57 0.73 3.17
CA HIS A 249 -8.71 1.89 3.41
C HIS A 249 -7.51 1.91 2.47
N ILE A 250 -6.77 0.79 2.39
CA ILE A 250 -5.57 0.70 1.54
C ILE A 250 -5.95 0.79 0.06
N GLU A 251 -7.06 0.17 -0.33
CA GLU A 251 -7.58 0.25 -1.70
C GLU A 251 -7.91 1.69 -2.10
N ARG A 252 -8.63 2.42 -1.22
CA ARG A 252 -8.94 3.85 -1.44
C ARG A 252 -7.67 4.70 -1.47
N TYR A 253 -6.70 4.43 -0.60
CA TYR A 253 -5.42 5.12 -0.57
C TYR A 253 -4.65 4.93 -1.88
N LEU A 254 -4.51 3.69 -2.35
CA LEU A 254 -3.83 3.38 -3.61
C LEU A 254 -4.54 4.05 -4.80
N ARG A 255 -5.87 4.01 -4.84
CA ARG A 255 -6.65 4.65 -5.92
C ARG A 255 -6.48 6.16 -5.96
N LYS A 256 -6.37 6.82 -4.81
CA LYS A 256 -6.22 8.29 -4.70
C LYS A 256 -4.77 8.75 -4.91
N HIS A 257 -3.81 8.13 -4.23
CA HIS A 257 -2.43 8.62 -4.14
C HIS A 257 -1.45 7.89 -5.06
N ALA A 258 -1.73 6.64 -5.42
CA ALA A 258 -0.76 5.77 -6.09
C ALA A 258 -1.38 4.96 -7.24
N ALA A 259 -2.27 5.57 -8.02
CA ALA A 259 -3.05 4.87 -9.05
C ALA A 259 -2.22 4.27 -10.22
N HIS A 260 -0.92 4.58 -10.29
CA HIS A 260 0.02 3.97 -11.23
C HIS A 260 0.51 2.58 -10.79
N LYS A 261 0.26 2.20 -9.54
CA LYS A 261 0.60 0.88 -8.98
C LYS A 261 -0.50 -0.12 -9.32
N HIS A 262 -0.13 -1.37 -9.51
CA HIS A 262 -1.07 -2.45 -9.83
C HIS A 262 -1.52 -3.13 -8.54
N LEU A 263 -2.82 -3.28 -8.32
CA LEU A 263 -3.37 -4.01 -7.17
C LEU A 263 -3.97 -5.34 -7.63
N VAL A 264 -3.58 -6.43 -6.96
CA VAL A 264 -4.05 -7.80 -7.26
C VAL A 264 -4.41 -8.48 -5.95
N PHE A 265 -5.52 -9.21 -5.94
CA PHE A 265 -5.95 -9.99 -4.79
C PHE A 265 -5.44 -11.44 -4.84
N ILE A 266 -5.02 -11.93 -3.68
CA ILE A 266 -4.63 -13.33 -3.49
C ILE A 266 -5.52 -13.92 -2.40
N VAL A 267 -6.42 -14.81 -2.80
CA VAL A 267 -7.28 -15.57 -1.88
C VAL A 267 -6.49 -16.77 -1.41
N ASN A 268 -5.92 -16.69 -0.21
CA ASN A 268 -5.08 -17.75 0.36
C ASN A 268 -5.87 -18.64 1.34
N LYS A 269 -5.31 -19.79 1.69
CA LYS A 269 -5.94 -20.83 2.53
C LYS A 269 -7.16 -21.48 1.88
N CYS A 270 -7.13 -21.64 0.55
CA CYS A 270 -8.20 -22.29 -0.19
C CYS A 270 -8.43 -23.76 0.19
N ASP A 271 -7.46 -24.39 0.88
CA ASP A 271 -7.53 -25.73 1.46
C ASP A 271 -8.51 -25.84 2.64
N LEU A 272 -8.78 -24.72 3.33
CA LEU A 272 -9.66 -24.70 4.50
C LEU A 272 -11.15 -24.51 4.14
N VAL A 273 -11.46 -24.28 2.86
CA VAL A 273 -12.82 -24.06 2.38
C VAL A 273 -13.13 -25.01 1.23
N PRO A 274 -14.39 -25.43 1.03
CA PRO A 274 -14.76 -26.20 -0.14
C PRO A 274 -14.42 -25.48 -1.46
N ALA A 275 -14.05 -26.24 -2.48
CA ALA A 275 -13.62 -25.68 -3.77
C ALA A 275 -14.67 -24.79 -4.45
N TRP A 276 -15.97 -25.03 -4.22
CA TRP A 276 -17.04 -24.18 -4.75
C TRP A 276 -17.08 -22.79 -4.08
N VAL A 277 -16.74 -22.70 -2.79
CA VAL A 277 -16.66 -21.43 -2.04
C VAL A 277 -15.53 -20.58 -2.60
N ALA A 278 -14.33 -21.17 -2.76
CA ALA A 278 -13.18 -20.48 -3.34
C ALA A 278 -13.48 -19.96 -4.75
N ARG A 279 -14.13 -20.77 -5.61
CA ARG A 279 -14.55 -20.33 -6.95
C ARG A 279 -15.55 -19.17 -6.92
N LYS A 280 -16.53 -19.21 -6.02
CA LYS A 280 -17.52 -18.13 -5.85
C LYS A 280 -16.84 -16.83 -5.42
N TRP A 281 -15.90 -16.90 -4.48
CA TRP A 281 -15.14 -15.74 -4.04
C TRP A 281 -14.25 -15.15 -5.13
N VAL A 282 -13.52 -15.98 -5.88
CA VAL A 282 -12.71 -15.50 -7.01
C VAL A 282 -13.60 -14.77 -8.02
N ARG A 283 -14.77 -15.31 -8.35
CA ARG A 283 -15.72 -14.66 -9.28
C ARG A 283 -16.20 -13.31 -8.73
N ALA A 284 -16.57 -13.25 -7.46
CA ALA A 284 -17.07 -12.03 -6.82
C ALA A 284 -16.00 -10.94 -6.72
N LEU A 285 -14.74 -11.31 -6.47
CA LEU A 285 -13.65 -10.34 -6.33
C LEU A 285 -13.06 -9.91 -7.68
N SER A 286 -13.18 -10.75 -8.71
CA SER A 286 -12.65 -10.46 -10.06
C SER A 286 -13.37 -9.30 -10.75
N SER A 287 -14.55 -8.89 -10.29
CA SER A 287 -15.20 -7.65 -10.74
C SER A 287 -14.44 -6.40 -10.30
N ASP A 288 -13.75 -6.47 -9.15
CA ASP A 288 -13.09 -5.33 -8.55
C ASP A 288 -11.61 -5.27 -8.97
N TYR A 289 -10.91 -6.39 -8.80
CA TYR A 289 -9.48 -6.51 -9.08
C TYR A 289 -9.13 -7.94 -9.54
N PRO A 290 -8.08 -8.10 -10.36
CA PRO A 290 -7.57 -9.42 -10.73
C PRO A 290 -7.29 -10.25 -9.46
N THR A 291 -7.90 -11.44 -9.40
CA THR A 291 -7.89 -12.27 -8.18
C THR A 291 -7.35 -13.67 -8.49
N ILE A 292 -6.42 -14.16 -7.67
CA ILE A 292 -5.87 -15.52 -7.77
C ILE A 292 -6.18 -16.31 -6.50
N ALA A 293 -6.73 -17.50 -6.65
CA ALA A 293 -6.82 -18.48 -5.56
C ALA A 293 -5.47 -19.17 -5.33
N PHE A 294 -5.10 -19.34 -4.06
CA PHE A 294 -3.79 -19.82 -3.65
C PHE A 294 -3.88 -20.75 -2.44
N HIS A 295 -2.99 -21.74 -2.42
CA HIS A 295 -2.68 -22.54 -1.25
C HIS A 295 -1.16 -22.54 -1.06
N ALA A 296 -0.72 -21.95 0.04
CA ALA A 296 0.69 -21.77 0.35
C ALA A 296 1.28 -22.99 1.06
N SER A 297 2.07 -23.77 0.33
CA SER A 297 2.86 -24.88 0.84
C SER A 297 4.14 -25.03 0.02
N ILE A 298 5.25 -25.43 0.64
CA ILE A 298 6.54 -25.59 -0.06
C ILE A 298 6.49 -26.80 -1.01
N SER A 299 5.84 -27.88 -0.59
CA SER A 299 5.73 -29.14 -1.34
C SER A 299 4.51 -29.15 -2.25
N ASN A 300 3.31 -29.04 -1.69
CA ASN A 300 2.05 -29.18 -2.40
C ASN A 300 1.32 -27.83 -2.51
N SER A 301 1.73 -26.97 -3.44
CA SER A 301 1.12 -25.64 -3.62
C SER A 301 0.10 -25.59 -4.73
N PHE A 302 -0.91 -24.73 -4.57
CA PHE A 302 -1.87 -24.37 -5.61
C PHE A 302 -1.76 -22.89 -5.97
N GLY A 303 -1.97 -22.54 -7.25
CA GLY A 303 -1.93 -21.15 -7.73
C GLY A 303 -0.53 -20.57 -7.98
N LYS A 304 0.54 -21.29 -7.61
CA LYS A 304 1.94 -20.87 -7.81
C LYS A 304 2.27 -20.51 -9.26
N GLY A 305 1.92 -21.38 -10.20
CA GLY A 305 2.22 -21.17 -11.63
C GLY A 305 1.50 -19.94 -12.19
N ALA A 306 0.23 -19.76 -11.82
CA ALA A 306 -0.57 -18.61 -12.21
C ALA A 306 0.02 -17.30 -11.69
N LEU A 307 0.40 -17.25 -10.41
CA LEU A 307 1.01 -16.06 -9.82
C LEU A 307 2.36 -15.72 -10.47
N ILE A 308 3.22 -16.72 -10.71
CA ILE A 308 4.49 -16.50 -11.42
C ILE A 308 4.25 -15.98 -12.84
N ASN A 309 3.27 -16.51 -13.55
CA ASN A 309 2.93 -16.05 -14.90
C ASN A 309 2.46 -14.59 -14.88
N LEU A 310 1.58 -14.23 -13.94
CA LEU A 310 1.11 -12.86 -13.77
C LEU A 310 2.27 -11.89 -13.46
N LEU A 311 3.18 -12.25 -12.56
CA LEU A 311 4.34 -11.41 -12.24
C LEU A 311 5.29 -11.25 -13.44
N ARG A 312 5.44 -12.28 -14.28
CA ARG A 312 6.20 -12.18 -15.53
C ARG A 312 5.53 -11.24 -16.54
N GLN A 313 4.21 -11.26 -16.63
CA GLN A 313 3.46 -10.31 -17.46
C GLN A 313 3.72 -8.88 -17.01
N PHE A 314 3.64 -8.59 -15.70
CA PHE A 314 4.01 -7.27 -15.18
C PHE A 314 5.48 -6.89 -15.45
N SER A 315 6.40 -7.85 -15.36
CA SER A 315 7.81 -7.60 -15.67
C SER A 315 8.05 -7.30 -17.16
N LYS A 316 7.24 -7.89 -18.06
CA LYS A 316 7.26 -7.57 -19.49
C LYS A 316 6.62 -6.20 -19.77
N LEU A 317 5.54 -5.90 -19.06
CA LEU A 317 4.79 -4.64 -19.15
C LEU A 317 5.66 -3.43 -18.74
N HIS A 318 6.42 -3.57 -17.66
CA HIS A 318 7.44 -2.61 -17.23
C HIS A 318 8.81 -2.94 -17.84
N GLY A 319 8.87 -3.00 -19.17
CA GLY A 319 10.12 -3.26 -19.92
C GLY A 319 11.16 -2.15 -19.82
N ASP A 320 10.72 -0.92 -19.53
CA ASP A 320 11.56 0.26 -19.31
C ASP A 320 12.30 0.24 -17.95
N LYS A 321 11.77 -0.51 -16.98
CA LYS A 321 12.42 -0.70 -15.68
C LYS A 321 13.38 -1.89 -15.71
N LYS A 322 14.55 -1.71 -15.09
CA LYS A 322 15.54 -2.79 -14.92
C LYS A 322 14.96 -3.95 -14.11
N GLU A 323 14.25 -3.61 -13.04
CA GLU A 323 13.62 -4.53 -12.10
C GLU A 323 12.25 -4.00 -11.66
N ILE A 324 11.39 -4.91 -11.22
CA ILE A 324 10.10 -4.59 -10.59
C ILE A 324 10.07 -5.09 -9.16
N SER A 325 9.43 -4.31 -8.30
CA SER A 325 9.22 -4.64 -6.89
C SER A 325 7.77 -4.97 -6.63
N VAL A 326 7.52 -6.09 -5.96
CA VAL A 326 6.18 -6.62 -5.66
C VAL A 326 5.98 -6.64 -4.15
N GLY A 327 5.15 -5.74 -3.63
CA GLY A 327 4.81 -5.69 -2.22
C GLY A 327 3.68 -6.65 -1.90
N ILE A 328 3.79 -7.44 -0.84
CA ILE A 328 2.67 -8.27 -0.36
C ILE A 328 2.19 -7.75 0.99
N ILE A 329 0.91 -7.39 1.02
CA ILE A 329 0.22 -6.73 2.14
C ILE A 329 -1.00 -7.55 2.56
N GLY A 330 -1.58 -7.22 3.72
CA GLY A 330 -2.78 -7.86 4.24
C GLY A 330 -2.72 -8.09 5.75
N TYR A 331 -3.82 -8.60 6.31
CA TYR A 331 -3.98 -8.83 7.75
C TYR A 331 -2.89 -9.75 8.33
N PRO A 332 -2.63 -9.70 9.64
CA PRO A 332 -1.84 -10.74 10.32
C PRO A 332 -2.38 -12.16 9.99
N ASN A 333 -1.50 -13.16 9.99
CA ASN A 333 -1.87 -14.59 9.83
C ASN A 333 -2.59 -15.00 8.53
N VAL A 334 -2.78 -14.12 7.55
CA VAL A 334 -3.34 -14.50 6.22
C VAL A 334 -2.39 -15.34 5.37
N GLY A 335 -1.10 -15.40 5.72
CA GLY A 335 -0.10 -16.25 5.05
C GLY A 335 0.83 -15.55 4.06
N LYS A 336 1.06 -14.24 4.21
CA LYS A 336 1.99 -13.43 3.40
C LYS A 336 3.38 -14.07 3.22
N SER A 337 4.07 -14.29 4.33
CA SER A 337 5.41 -14.91 4.35
C SER A 337 5.40 -16.36 3.84
N SER A 338 4.29 -17.09 4.01
CA SER A 338 4.11 -18.46 3.49
C SER A 338 4.00 -18.48 1.96
N ILE A 339 3.33 -17.49 1.36
CA ILE A 339 3.26 -17.33 -0.11
C ILE A 339 4.66 -17.10 -0.68
N ILE A 340 5.47 -16.27 -0.02
CA ILE A 340 6.86 -16.01 -0.43
C ILE A 340 7.68 -17.29 -0.39
N ASN A 341 7.63 -18.03 0.73
CA ASN A 341 8.34 -19.31 0.86
C ASN A 341 7.90 -20.32 -0.21
N THR A 342 6.60 -20.34 -0.53
CA THR A 342 6.02 -21.18 -1.60
C THR A 342 6.58 -20.80 -2.96
N LEU A 343 6.62 -19.50 -3.30
CA LEU A 343 7.20 -19.01 -4.55
C LEU A 343 8.67 -19.40 -4.66
N MET A 344 9.43 -19.26 -3.57
CA MET A 344 10.85 -19.59 -3.48
C MET A 344 11.16 -21.10 -3.42
N LYS A 345 10.17 -21.98 -3.19
CA LYS A 345 10.35 -23.42 -2.89
C LYS A 345 11.30 -23.72 -1.70
N LYS A 346 11.50 -22.75 -0.80
CA LYS A 346 12.36 -22.91 0.37
C LYS A 346 11.93 -21.94 1.47
N LYS A 347 12.31 -22.23 2.71
CA LYS A 347 12.05 -21.37 3.87
C LYS A 347 13.01 -20.17 3.85
N VAL A 348 12.54 -19.01 3.40
CA VAL A 348 13.27 -17.73 3.39
C VAL A 348 12.76 -16.83 4.51
N CYS A 349 11.44 -16.67 4.60
CA CYS A 349 10.79 -15.92 5.67
C CYS A 349 10.48 -16.81 6.86
N LYS A 350 10.57 -16.25 8.08
CA LYS A 350 10.06 -16.89 9.29
C LYS A 350 8.54 -16.95 9.23
N VAL A 351 7.97 -18.08 9.64
CA VAL A 351 6.53 -18.34 9.67
C VAL A 351 6.19 -19.01 10.98
N ALA A 352 5.10 -18.58 11.60
CA ALA A 352 4.57 -19.11 12.85
C ALA A 352 3.04 -18.96 12.85
N PRO A 353 2.30 -19.80 13.60
CA PRO A 353 0.84 -19.67 13.74
C PRO A 353 0.43 -18.44 14.57
N ILE A 354 1.36 -17.86 15.33
CA ILE A 354 1.13 -16.66 16.13
C ILE A 354 1.23 -15.38 15.30
N PRO A 355 0.35 -14.39 15.54
CA PRO A 355 0.46 -13.10 14.87
C PRO A 355 1.69 -12.31 15.34
N GLY A 356 2.15 -11.42 14.46
CA GLY A 356 3.28 -10.52 14.72
C GLY A 356 4.67 -11.15 14.59
N GLU A 357 4.79 -12.29 13.90
CA GLU A 357 6.10 -12.90 13.61
C GLU A 357 6.97 -12.00 12.72
N THR A 358 6.38 -11.48 11.65
CA THR A 358 7.03 -10.52 10.75
C THR A 358 6.85 -9.10 11.29
N LYS A 359 7.96 -8.46 11.70
CA LYS A 359 7.96 -7.14 12.36
C LYS A 359 8.52 -5.99 11.51
N VAL A 360 9.32 -6.32 10.50
CA VAL A 360 10.04 -5.37 9.64
C VAL A 360 9.97 -5.91 8.22
N TRP A 361 9.84 -4.99 7.25
CA TRP A 361 9.86 -5.37 5.85
C TRP A 361 11.22 -5.94 5.40
N GLN A 362 11.20 -6.80 4.38
CA GLN A 362 12.42 -7.40 3.83
C GLN A 362 12.30 -7.61 2.32
N TYR A 363 13.40 -7.36 1.61
CA TYR A 363 13.53 -7.62 0.17
C TYR A 363 14.00 -9.04 -0.10
N ILE A 364 13.30 -9.73 -1.00
CA ILE A 364 13.58 -11.10 -1.40
C ILE A 364 13.62 -11.18 -2.91
N THR A 365 14.73 -11.68 -3.46
CA THR A 365 14.87 -11.81 -4.92
C THR A 365 14.18 -13.09 -5.38
N LEU A 366 13.12 -12.98 -6.19
CA LEU A 366 12.46 -14.13 -6.80
C LEU A 366 13.11 -14.51 -8.14
N MET A 367 13.34 -13.51 -8.99
CA MET A 367 14.03 -13.63 -10.28
C MET A 367 14.95 -12.43 -10.46
N ARG A 368 15.87 -12.46 -11.44
CA ARG A 368 16.81 -11.35 -11.70
C ARG A 368 16.12 -9.98 -11.88
N ARG A 369 14.88 -9.95 -12.37
CA ARG A 369 14.09 -8.72 -12.59
C ARG A 369 12.92 -8.53 -11.61
N ILE A 370 12.68 -9.46 -10.68
CA ILE A 370 11.49 -9.43 -9.81
C ILE A 370 11.91 -9.61 -8.36
N PHE A 371 11.65 -8.57 -7.57
CA PHE A 371 11.81 -8.59 -6.12
C PHE A 371 10.45 -8.67 -5.42
N LEU A 372 10.39 -9.45 -4.36
CA LEU A 372 9.26 -9.54 -3.45
C LEU A 372 9.60 -8.75 -2.19
N ILE A 373 8.61 -8.08 -1.62
CA ILE A 373 8.72 -7.35 -0.36
C ILE A 373 7.72 -7.96 0.62
N ASP A 374 8.22 -8.60 1.66
CA ASP A 374 7.41 -9.10 2.78
C ASP A 374 7.10 -7.95 3.73
N SER A 375 5.84 -7.77 4.14
CA SER A 375 5.42 -6.71 5.07
C SER A 375 4.88 -7.29 6.38
N PRO A 376 4.96 -6.56 7.50
CA PRO A 376 4.18 -6.91 8.68
C PRO A 376 2.67 -6.88 8.36
N GLY A 377 1.89 -7.60 9.17
CA GLY A 377 0.42 -7.54 9.08
C GLY A 377 -0.11 -6.23 9.64
N VAL A 378 -1.05 -5.63 8.92
CA VAL A 378 -1.71 -4.37 9.30
C VAL A 378 -3.19 -4.61 9.54
N VAL A 379 -3.74 -3.87 10.51
CA VAL A 379 -5.16 -3.85 10.82
C VAL A 379 -5.59 -2.40 10.79
N HIS A 380 -6.65 -2.11 10.04
CA HIS A 380 -7.31 -0.81 10.08
C HIS A 380 -8.43 -0.87 11.10
N ASP A 381 -8.50 0.14 11.95
CA ASP A 381 -9.60 0.29 12.89
C ASP A 381 -10.81 0.82 12.13
N GLU A 382 -11.76 -0.05 11.83
CA GLU A 382 -13.05 0.33 11.24
C GLU A 382 -14.14 0.44 12.32
N GLY A 383 -13.78 0.45 13.62
CA GLY A 383 -14.74 0.38 14.73
C GLY A 383 -15.35 -1.01 14.86
N GLU A 384 -14.55 -2.06 14.59
CA GLU A 384 -15.00 -3.44 14.64
C GLU A 384 -15.03 -3.98 16.07
N ASP A 385 -15.97 -4.88 16.36
CA ASP A 385 -16.05 -5.57 17.64
C ASP A 385 -14.75 -6.33 17.97
N GLU A 386 -14.44 -6.40 19.27
CA GLU A 386 -13.27 -7.15 19.77
C GLU A 386 -13.30 -8.62 19.32
N VAL A 387 -14.51 -9.20 19.27
CA VAL A 387 -14.76 -10.58 18.81
C VAL A 387 -14.27 -10.78 17.36
N GLU A 388 -14.58 -9.86 16.45
CA GLU A 388 -14.13 -9.95 15.05
C GLU A 388 -12.61 -9.85 14.96
N THR A 389 -12.00 -8.97 15.74
CA THR A 389 -10.54 -8.79 15.77
C THR A 389 -9.83 -10.09 16.20
N VAL A 390 -10.36 -10.78 17.22
CA VAL A 390 -9.83 -12.06 17.69
C VAL A 390 -10.01 -13.15 16.63
N LEU A 391 -11.20 -13.28 16.05
CA LEU A 391 -11.52 -14.34 15.10
C LEU A 391 -10.81 -14.21 13.75
N LYS A 392 -10.36 -13.00 13.39
CA LYS A 392 -9.46 -12.75 12.26
C LYS A 392 -8.01 -13.18 12.54
N GLY A 393 -7.68 -13.56 13.78
CA GLY A 393 -6.34 -14.04 14.17
C GLY A 393 -5.31 -12.92 14.28
N VAL A 394 -5.74 -11.71 14.63
CA VAL A 394 -4.86 -10.55 14.89
C VAL A 394 -4.19 -10.64 16.24
N VAL A 395 -4.93 -11.13 17.23
CA VAL A 395 -4.54 -11.20 18.63
C VAL A 395 -3.94 -12.57 18.97
N ARG A 396 -2.99 -12.59 19.90
CA ARG A 396 -2.44 -13.82 20.48
C ARG A 396 -3.40 -14.35 21.54
N ALA A 397 -3.88 -15.57 21.37
CA ALA A 397 -4.86 -16.18 22.27
C ALA A 397 -4.35 -16.25 23.71
N GLU A 398 -3.05 -16.40 23.92
CA GLU A 398 -2.42 -16.49 25.25
C GLU A 398 -2.46 -15.18 26.04
N ARG A 399 -2.83 -14.06 25.39
CA ARG A 399 -2.92 -12.73 26.01
C ARG A 399 -4.34 -12.23 26.16
N LEU A 400 -5.34 -13.06 25.83
CA LEU A 400 -6.73 -12.69 26.00
C LEU A 400 -7.07 -12.71 27.50
N PRO A 401 -7.72 -11.66 28.02
CA PRO A 401 -8.08 -11.55 29.44
C PRO A 401 -9.14 -12.58 29.82
N ASP A 402 -10.21 -12.70 29.04
CA ASP A 402 -11.24 -13.71 29.18
C ASP A 402 -11.47 -14.45 27.84
N PRO A 403 -10.81 -15.61 27.63
CA PRO A 403 -11.00 -16.43 26.45
C PRO A 403 -12.41 -17.03 26.32
N THR A 404 -13.17 -17.14 27.41
CA THR A 404 -14.46 -17.85 27.41
C THR A 404 -15.56 -17.05 26.71
N SER A 405 -15.50 -15.72 26.82
CA SER A 405 -16.39 -14.80 26.09
C SER A 405 -16.41 -15.02 24.57
N PHE A 406 -15.31 -15.49 23.98
CA PHE A 406 -15.20 -15.74 22.54
C PHE A 406 -15.72 -17.11 22.09
N VAL A 407 -16.06 -18.01 23.01
CA VAL A 407 -16.50 -19.38 22.68
C VAL A 407 -17.89 -19.36 22.02
N ALA A 408 -18.85 -18.61 22.57
CA ALA A 408 -20.21 -18.55 22.01
C ALA A 408 -20.22 -18.04 20.54
N PRO A 409 -19.53 -16.93 20.19
CA PRO A 409 -19.39 -16.51 18.80
C PRO A 409 -18.74 -17.54 17.85
N ILE A 410 -17.85 -18.40 18.36
CA ILE A 410 -17.25 -19.49 17.57
C ILE A 410 -18.29 -20.58 17.30
N LEU A 411 -19.08 -20.96 18.32
CA LEU A 411 -20.13 -21.97 18.19
C LEU A 411 -21.23 -21.53 17.23
N GLU A 412 -21.52 -20.22 17.14
CA GLU A 412 -22.47 -19.67 16.17
C GLU A 412 -21.97 -19.76 14.71
N ARG A 413 -20.66 -19.64 14.49
CA ARG A 413 -20.06 -19.65 13.13
C ARG A 413 -19.78 -21.05 12.60
N VAL A 414 -19.57 -22.01 13.50
CA VAL A 414 -19.15 -23.37 13.14
C VAL A 414 -20.30 -24.34 13.36
N LYS A 415 -20.60 -25.17 12.37
CA LYS A 415 -21.62 -26.21 12.50
C LYS A 415 -21.26 -27.19 13.63
N LYS A 416 -22.25 -27.54 14.45
CA LYS A 416 -22.11 -28.48 15.58
C LYS A 416 -21.43 -29.80 15.18
N GLU A 417 -21.75 -30.34 14.01
CA GLU A 417 -21.16 -31.57 13.47
C GLU A 417 -19.63 -31.53 13.37
N TYR A 418 -19.06 -30.39 12.96
CA TYR A 418 -17.62 -30.25 12.80
C TYR A 418 -16.91 -30.15 14.16
N ILE A 419 -17.55 -29.51 15.13
CA ILE A 419 -17.03 -29.41 16.50
C ILE A 419 -17.08 -30.78 17.18
N SER A 420 -18.23 -31.47 17.11
CA SER A 420 -18.41 -32.82 17.64
C SER A 420 -17.35 -33.77 17.08
N ARG A 421 -17.12 -33.75 15.76
CA ARG A 421 -16.09 -34.56 15.12
C ARG A 421 -14.66 -34.19 15.56
N ALA A 422 -14.35 -32.90 15.67
CA ALA A 422 -13.00 -32.45 16.01
C ALA A 422 -12.60 -32.82 17.45
N TYR A 423 -13.56 -32.77 18.38
CA TYR A 423 -13.32 -33.03 19.80
C TYR A 423 -13.80 -34.42 20.27
N GLY A 424 -14.38 -35.24 19.39
CA GLY A 424 -14.94 -36.53 19.76
C GLY A 424 -16.13 -36.44 20.73
N LEU A 425 -16.89 -35.35 20.64
CA LEU A 425 -18.07 -35.12 21.48
C LEU A 425 -19.34 -35.72 20.83
N PRO A 426 -20.32 -36.17 21.63
CA PRO A 426 -21.56 -36.74 21.12
C PRO A 426 -22.42 -35.78 20.29
#